data_AF-A0A1V9DF23-F1
#
_entry.id   AF-A0A1V9DF23-F1
#
_cell.length_a   1.000
_cell.length_b   1.000
_cell.length_c   1.000
_cell.angle_alpha   90.00
_cell.angle_beta   90.00
_cell.angle_gamma   90.00
#
_symmetry.space_group_name_H-M   'P 1'
#
loop_
_entity.id
_entity.type
_entity.pdbx_description
1 polymer ?
#
loop_
_entity_poly.entity_id
_entity_poly.type
_entity_poly.pdbx_seq_one_letter_code
_entity_poly.pdbx_strand_id
1 'polypeptide(L)'
;MTNAINKCSANETAACCCVDVGTVMDNSDCTASWSQWFAQRSEAEAKLASLTEKARQIESEPCQIDARFEARDNGVQLDIDFTFACQAETLIFQLGLR
;
A
#
# COMPACT_ATOMS: atom_id res chain seq x y z
N MET A 1 38.70 -24.63 34.65
CA MET A 1 37.59 -23.70 34.98
C MET A 1 36.87 -23.40 33.68
N THR A 2 35.64 -23.87 33.59
CA THR A 2 34.78 -23.87 32.40
C THR A 2 34.22 -22.47 32.16
N ASN A 3 34.61 -21.82 31.07
CA ASN A 3 33.96 -20.58 30.65
C ASN A 3 33.22 -20.84 29.34
N ALA A 4 31.92 -21.04 29.50
CA ALA A 4 30.92 -21.18 28.45
C ALA A 4 30.95 -19.95 27.53
N ILE A 5 31.34 -20.14 26.28
CA ILE A 5 31.25 -19.12 25.24
C ILE A 5 29.94 -19.36 24.50
N ASN A 6 28.94 -18.63 24.99
CA ASN A 6 27.92 -17.88 24.26
C ASN A 6 27.37 -18.50 22.97
N LYS A 7 26.11 -18.93 23.06
CA LYS A 7 25.22 -19.34 21.97
C LYS A 7 25.29 -18.35 20.79
N CYS A 8 25.88 -18.82 19.70
CA CYS A 8 25.63 -18.25 18.38
C CYS A 8 24.28 -18.77 17.90
N SER A 9 23.24 -17.96 18.02
CA SER A 9 22.01 -18.10 17.25
C SER A 9 21.60 -16.70 16.81
N ALA A 10 22.34 -16.16 15.84
CA ALA A 10 21.86 -15.09 14.99
C ALA A 10 20.84 -15.71 14.02
N ASN A 11 19.67 -16.05 14.54
CA ASN A 11 18.49 -16.25 13.72
C ASN A 11 17.89 -14.86 13.50
N GLU A 12 18.51 -14.12 12.59
CA GLU A 12 18.03 -12.86 12.05
C GLU A 12 16.79 -13.17 11.22
N THR A 13 15.68 -13.44 11.91
CA THR A 13 14.35 -13.39 11.30
C THR A 13 14.20 -11.95 10.86
N ALA A 14 14.29 -11.75 9.56
CA ALA A 14 14.12 -10.47 8.88
C ALA A 14 13.06 -9.66 9.62
N ALA A 15 13.52 -8.59 10.26
CA ALA A 15 12.66 -7.48 10.61
C ALA A 15 12.10 -6.99 9.26
N CYS A 16 10.93 -7.49 8.86
CA CYS A 16 10.03 -6.77 7.98
C CYS A 16 9.54 -5.58 8.81
N CYS A 17 10.45 -4.62 8.99
CA CYS A 17 10.16 -3.20 9.01
C CYS A 17 9.67 -2.86 7.60
N CYS A 18 8.55 -3.47 7.21
CA CYS A 18 7.69 -2.95 6.19
C CYS A 18 6.96 -1.76 6.85
N VAL A 19 7.75 -0.72 7.18
CA VAL A 19 7.24 0.64 7.20
C VAL A 19 6.87 0.88 5.76
N ASP A 20 5.62 0.54 5.46
CA ASP A 20 4.88 0.85 4.25
C ASP A 20 4.81 2.37 4.18
N VAL A 21 5.93 2.97 3.75
CA VAL A 21 6.06 4.38 3.44
C VAL A 21 5.64 4.52 1.99
N GLY A 22 4.39 4.90 1.81
CA GLY A 22 3.81 4.97 0.48
C GLY A 22 2.64 5.92 0.35
N THR A 23 2.27 6.68 1.37
CA THR A 23 1.39 7.84 1.15
C THR A 23 2.27 9.03 0.79
N VAL A 24 2.75 9.07 -0.45
CA VAL A 24 3.28 10.32 -1.01
C VAL A 24 2.10 11.27 -1.12
N MET A 25 2.05 12.27 -0.24
CA MET A 25 1.05 13.34 -0.28
C MET A 25 1.36 14.26 -1.47
N ASP A 26 0.89 13.90 -2.66
CA ASP A 26 0.63 14.92 -3.68
C ASP A 26 -0.71 15.58 -3.36
N ASN A 27 -0.64 16.76 -2.75
CA ASN A 27 -1.80 17.57 -2.36
C ASN A 27 -2.39 18.32 -3.57
N SER A 28 -2.59 17.63 -4.71
CA SER A 28 -3.49 18.11 -5.76
C SER A 28 -4.92 17.77 -5.33
N ASP A 29 -5.50 18.68 -4.53
CA ASP A 29 -6.78 18.78 -3.80
C ASP A 29 -7.85 17.66 -3.76
N CYS A 30 -7.90 16.70 -4.70
CA CYS A 30 -8.87 15.59 -4.69
C CYS A 30 -8.26 14.21 -4.99
N THR A 31 -6.93 14.07 -5.09
CA THR A 31 -6.27 12.80 -5.38
C THR A 31 -5.69 12.12 -4.14
N ALA A 32 -5.94 10.82 -3.98
CA ALA A 32 -5.32 9.98 -2.97
C ALA A 32 -4.44 8.93 -3.64
N SER A 33 -3.13 9.02 -3.38
CA SER A 33 -2.15 8.06 -3.88
C SER A 33 -1.92 6.96 -2.85
N TRP A 34 -1.92 5.71 -3.30
CA TRP A 34 -1.69 4.51 -2.50
C TRP A 34 -0.69 3.60 -3.19
N SER A 35 0.35 3.21 -2.49
CA SER A 35 1.40 2.34 -3.05
C SER A 35 1.80 1.25 -2.07
N GLN A 36 1.84 0.00 -2.52
CA GLN A 36 2.26 -1.14 -1.71
C GLN A 36 2.95 -2.20 -2.55
N TRP A 37 3.96 -2.83 -1.95
CA TRP A 37 4.67 -3.95 -2.53
C TRP A 37 3.99 -5.28 -2.17
N PHE A 38 3.86 -6.17 -3.15
CA PHE A 38 3.31 -7.50 -3.00
C PHE A 38 4.28 -8.56 -3.52
N ALA A 39 4.30 -9.72 -2.87
CA ALA A 39 5.07 -10.86 -3.36
C ALA A 39 4.49 -11.45 -4.66
N GLN A 40 3.16 -11.38 -4.84
CA GLN A 40 2.46 -11.93 -6.00
C GLN A 40 1.52 -10.92 -6.65
N ARG A 41 1.42 -10.99 -7.98
CA ARG A 41 0.49 -10.18 -8.76
C ARG A 41 -0.96 -10.36 -8.34
N SER A 42 -1.38 -11.59 -8.05
CA SER A 42 -2.76 -11.87 -7.63
C SER A 42 -3.13 -11.20 -6.31
N GLU A 43 -2.18 -11.01 -5.39
CA GLU A 43 -2.42 -10.28 -4.14
C GLU A 43 -2.60 -8.79 -4.40
N ALA A 44 -1.77 -8.22 -5.28
CA ALA A 44 -1.91 -6.85 -5.74
C ALA A 44 -3.26 -6.61 -6.46
N GLU A 45 -3.68 -7.52 -7.34
CA GLU A 45 -4.97 -7.44 -8.04
C GLU A 45 -6.16 -7.54 -7.07
N ALA A 46 -6.10 -8.46 -6.10
CA ALA A 46 -7.12 -8.57 -5.06
C ALA A 46 -7.20 -7.28 -4.21
N LYS A 47 -6.04 -6.68 -3.90
CA LYS A 47 -6.00 -5.41 -3.18
C LYS A 47 -6.59 -4.27 -4.02
N LEU A 48 -6.20 -4.15 -5.29
CA LEU A 48 -6.76 -3.16 -6.21
C LEU A 48 -8.29 -3.27 -6.27
N ALA A 49 -8.82 -4.49 -6.40
CA ALA A 49 -10.27 -4.71 -6.42
C ALA A 49 -10.94 -4.24 -5.12
N SER A 50 -10.37 -4.57 -3.96
CA SER A 50 -10.91 -4.14 -2.66
C SER A 50 -10.85 -2.63 -2.45
N LEU A 51 -9.75 -1.98 -2.88
CA LEU A 51 -9.61 -0.52 -2.81
C LEU A 51 -10.55 0.19 -3.79
N THR A 52 -10.72 -0.36 -4.99
CA THR A 52 -11.68 0.11 -5.99
C THR A 52 -13.10 0.04 -5.44
N GLU A 53 -13.49 -1.07 -4.80
CA GLU A 53 -14.81 -1.20 -4.19
C GLU A 53 -15.02 -0.19 -3.06
N LYS A 54 -14.00 0.06 -2.22
CA LYS A 54 -14.05 1.09 -1.18
C LYS A 54 -14.21 2.49 -1.77
N ALA A 55 -13.46 2.82 -2.82
CA ALA A 55 -13.60 4.09 -3.54
C ALA A 55 -15.03 4.24 -4.08
N ARG A 56 -15.58 3.18 -4.68
CA ARG A 56 -16.95 3.13 -5.22
C ARG A 56 -18.05 3.30 -4.17
N GLN A 57 -17.79 2.93 -2.91
CA GLN A 57 -18.72 3.14 -1.80
C GLN A 57 -18.71 4.57 -1.27
N ILE A 58 -17.61 5.29 -1.47
CA ILE A 58 -17.41 6.66 -0.97
C ILE A 58 -17.74 7.69 -2.06
N GLU A 59 -17.44 7.35 -3.32
CA GLU A 59 -17.62 8.24 -4.45
C GLU A 59 -19.11 8.58 -4.67
N SER A 60 -19.39 9.87 -4.80
CA SER A 60 -20.68 10.40 -5.24
C SER A 60 -20.72 10.57 -6.76
N GLU A 61 -19.56 10.82 -7.36
CA GLU A 61 -19.32 10.89 -8.80
C GLU A 61 -18.24 9.87 -9.20
N PRO A 62 -18.19 9.44 -10.48
CA PRO A 62 -17.22 8.45 -10.94
C PRO A 62 -15.78 8.84 -10.56
N CYS A 63 -15.20 8.14 -9.58
CA CYS A 63 -13.81 8.33 -9.18
C CYS A 63 -12.90 7.80 -10.30
N GLN A 64 -11.89 8.59 -10.67
CA GLN A 64 -10.86 8.16 -11.61
C GLN A 64 -9.80 7.36 -10.85
N ILE A 65 -9.58 6.12 -11.27
CA ILE A 65 -8.66 5.19 -10.63
C ILE A 65 -7.58 4.83 -11.65
N ASP A 66 -6.36 5.32 -11.44
CA ASP A 66 -5.19 4.95 -12.24
C ASP A 66 -4.35 3.95 -11.45
N ALA A 67 -4.29 2.70 -11.91
CA ALA A 67 -3.55 1.63 -11.23
C ALA A 67 -2.40 1.13 -12.10
N ARG A 68 -1.20 1.11 -11.52
CA ARG A 68 0.05 0.75 -12.18
C ARG A 68 0.69 -0.41 -11.43
N PHE A 69 1.00 -1.47 -12.18
CA PHE A 69 1.67 -2.65 -11.66
C PHE A 69 3.09 -2.69 -12.23
N GLU A 70 4.10 -2.54 -11.38
CA GLU A 70 5.49 -2.67 -11.75
C GLU A 70 6.08 -3.97 -11.19
N ALA A 71 6.33 -4.94 -12.07
CA ALA A 71 7.05 -6.15 -11.67
C ALA A 71 8.52 -5.79 -11.36
N ARG A 72 8.97 -6.12 -10.14
CA ARG A 72 10.33 -5.87 -9.62
C ARG A 72 10.91 -7.21 -9.15
N ASP A 73 12.25 -7.33 -9.07
CA ASP A 73 13.04 -8.55 -8.84
C ASP A 73 12.36 -9.74 -8.13
N ASN A 74 11.61 -9.51 -7.05
CA ASN A 74 10.99 -10.57 -6.25
C ASN A 74 9.49 -10.34 -5.92
N GLY A 75 8.80 -9.53 -6.71
CA GLY A 75 7.38 -9.22 -6.49
C GLY A 75 6.80 -8.19 -7.46
N VAL A 76 5.74 -7.53 -7.06
CA VAL A 76 5.07 -6.47 -7.82
C VAL A 76 4.84 -5.26 -6.91
N GLN A 77 5.22 -4.09 -7.40
CA GLN A 77 4.81 -2.83 -6.82
C GLN A 77 3.45 -2.47 -7.43
N LEU A 78 2.47 -2.17 -6.59
CA LEU A 78 1.17 -1.63 -6.98
C LEU A 78 1.11 -0.18 -6.54
N ASP A 79 1.03 0.73 -7.51
CA ASP A 79 0.82 2.15 -7.30
C ASP A 79 -0.55 2.52 -7.86
N ILE A 80 -1.36 3.22 -7.08
CA ILE A 80 -2.72 3.59 -7.45
C ILE A 80 -2.98 5.04 -7.09
N ASP A 81 -3.52 5.81 -8.02
CA ASP A 81 -4.07 7.14 -7.78
C ASP A 81 -5.59 7.13 -7.89
N PHE A 82 -6.25 7.59 -6.84
CA PHE A 82 -7.69 7.76 -6.77
C PHE A 82 -8.03 9.26 -6.80
N THR A 83 -8.51 9.75 -7.94
CA THR A 83 -8.97 11.13 -8.09
C THR A 83 -10.48 11.19 -7.93
N PHE A 84 -10.92 11.72 -6.78
CA PHE A 84 -12.34 11.93 -6.48
C PHE A 84 -12.82 13.29 -7.00
N ALA A 85 -14.13 13.50 -7.02
CA ALA A 85 -14.71 14.78 -7.43
C ALA A 85 -14.58 15.86 -6.34
N CYS A 86 -14.57 15.45 -5.06
CA CYS A 86 -14.49 16.35 -3.92
C CYS A 86 -13.44 15.89 -2.89
N GLN A 87 -12.77 16.86 -2.27
CA GLN A 87 -11.77 16.63 -1.23
C GLN A 87 -12.31 15.83 -0.03
N ALA A 88 -13.59 16.00 0.31
CA ALA A 88 -14.21 15.26 1.41
C ALA A 88 -14.18 13.74 1.16
N GLU A 89 -14.42 13.30 -0.07
CA GLU A 89 -14.40 11.90 -0.47
C GLU A 89 -12.97 11.35 -0.40
N THR A 90 -12.00 12.12 -0.90
CA THR A 90 -10.57 11.81 -0.79
C THR A 90 -10.15 11.62 0.67
N LEU A 91 -10.58 12.51 1.58
CA LEU A 91 -10.29 12.43 3.01
C LEU A 91 -10.95 11.21 3.66
N ILE A 92 -12.22 10.92 3.37
CA ILE A 92 -12.92 9.74 3.88
C ILE A 92 -12.23 8.46 3.40
N PHE A 93 -11.85 8.41 2.12
CA PHE A 93 -11.12 7.29 1.55
C PHE A 93 -9.77 7.10 2.23
N GLN A 94 -8.97 8.17 2.36
CA GLN A 94 -7.68 8.13 3.05
C GLN A 94 -7.80 7.67 4.52
N LEU A 95 -8.83 8.09 5.24
CA LEU A 95 -9.11 7.61 6.61
C LEU A 95 -9.39 6.09 6.65
N GLY A 96 -9.99 5.54 5.59
CA GLY A 96 -10.25 4.10 5.44
C GLY A 96 -9.07 3.27 4.94
N LEU A 97 -7.97 3.91 4.52
CA LEU A 97 -6.71 3.25 4.12
C LEU A 97 -5.76 3.02 5.30
N ARG A 98 -6.02 3.67 6.43
CA ARG A 98 -5.23 3.64 7.66
C ARG A 98 -5.63 2.47 8.56
#